data_AF-A0A0L7L2N3-F1
#
_entry.id   AF-A0A0L7L2N3-F1
#
_cell.length_a   1.000
_cell.length_b   1.000
_cell.length_c   1.000
_cell.angle_alpha   90.00
_cell.angle_beta   90.00
_cell.angle_gamma   90.00
#
_symmetry.space_group_name_H-M   'P 1'
#
loop_
_entity.id
_entity.type
_entity.pdbx_description
1 polymer ?
#
loop_
_entity_poly.entity_id
_entity_poly.type
_entity_poly.pdbx_seq_one_letter_code
_entity_poly.pdbx_strand_id
1 'polypeptide(L)' 'MLHCFRKILLSNGSGVDAAIAAMFCNGVLNQQSMGLGGGFFMTVYIKAEEKAYTVIARETAPAAATYDIAG' A
#
# COMPACT_ATOMS: atom_id res chain seq x y z
N MET A 1 -13.70 8.57 0.97
CA MET A 1 -12.91 7.35 1.20
C MET A 1 -13.69 6.05 0.93
N LEU A 2 -14.85 5.83 1.58
CA LEU A 2 -15.63 4.58 1.47
C LEU A 2 -16.06 4.18 0.04
N HIS A 3 -16.15 5.15 -0.88
CA HIS A 3 -16.63 4.90 -2.24
C HIS A 3 -15.64 4.19 -3.17
N CYS A 4 -14.32 4.44 -3.06
CA CYS A 4 -13.37 3.91 -4.04
C CYS A 4 -13.18 2.41 -3.94
N PHE A 5 -12.88 1.87 -2.75
CA PHE A 5 -12.70 0.42 -2.60
C PHE A 5 -14.02 -0.35 -2.78
N ARG A 6 -15.15 0.22 -2.32
CA ARG A 6 -16.48 -0.40 -2.46
C ARG A 6 -16.85 -0.63 -3.91
N LYS A 7 -16.57 0.33 -4.80
CA LYS A 7 -16.86 0.17 -6.24
C LYS A 7 -16.07 -0.98 -6.85
N ILE A 8 -14.82 -1.18 -6.44
CA ILE A 8 -13.99 -2.28 -6.95
C ILE A 8 -14.50 -3.63 -6.47
N LEU A 9 -14.83 -3.77 -5.17
CA LEU A 9 -15.42 -5.00 -4.65
C LEU A 9 -16.73 -5.36 -5.34
N LEU A 10 -17.60 -4.37 -5.56
CA LEU A 10 -18.88 -4.59 -6.27
C LEU A 10 -18.70 -4.87 -7.76
N SER A 11 -17.55 -4.51 -8.34
CA SER A 11 -17.21 -4.80 -9.73
C SER A 11 -16.44 -6.13 -9.88
N ASN A 12 -16.58 -7.04 -8.90
CA ASN A 12 -15.92 -8.34 -8.86
C ASN A 12 -14.37 -8.27 -8.81
N GLY A 13 -13.82 -7.18 -8.27
CA GLY A 13 -12.39 -7.08 -7.99
C GLY A 13 -11.99 -7.84 -6.71
N SER A 14 -10.73 -8.25 -6.62
CA SER A 14 -10.21 -8.91 -5.43
C SER A 14 -10.06 -7.94 -4.25
N GLY A 15 -9.86 -8.49 -3.04
CA GLY A 15 -9.53 -7.67 -1.86
C GLY A 15 -8.26 -6.83 -2.06
N VAL A 16 -7.30 -7.32 -2.85
CA VAL A 16 -6.07 -6.61 -3.20
C VAL A 16 -6.37 -5.45 -4.15
N ASP A 17 -7.18 -5.65 -5.18
CA ASP A 17 -7.57 -4.57 -6.12
C ASP A 17 -8.31 -3.43 -5.38
N ALA A 18 -9.20 -3.80 -4.46
CA ALA A 18 -9.93 -2.84 -3.64
C ALA A 18 -9.00 -2.05 -2.71
N ALA A 19 -8.01 -2.72 -2.11
CA ALA A 19 -6.99 -2.06 -1.29
C ALA A 19 -6.14 -1.08 -2.12
N ILE A 20 -5.70 -1.48 -3.33
CA ILE A 20 -4.96 -0.62 -4.26
C ILE A 20 -5.76 0.64 -4.63
N ALA A 21 -7.04 0.48 -4.99
CA ALA A 21 -7.89 1.63 -5.29
C ALA A 21 -8.11 2.55 -4.08
N ALA A 22 -8.21 1.99 -2.86
CA ALA A 22 -8.24 2.78 -1.63
C ALA A 22 -6.94 3.56 -1.42
N MET A 23 -5.77 2.95 -1.64
CA MET A 23 -4.48 3.62 -1.49
C MET A 23 -4.35 4.82 -2.43
N PHE A 24 -4.74 4.67 -3.70
CA PHE A 24 -4.74 5.80 -4.64
C PHE A 24 -5.70 6.92 -4.22
N CYS A 25 -6.92 6.57 -3.81
CA CYS A 25 -7.89 7.56 -3.34
C CYS A 25 -7.38 8.30 -2.11
N ASN A 26 -6.80 7.58 -1.15
CA ASN A 26 -6.27 8.18 0.06
C ASN A 26 -4.99 8.98 -0.20
N GLY A 27 -4.17 8.59 -1.17
CA GLY A 27 -3.00 9.34 -1.59
C GLY A 27 -3.34 10.73 -2.14
N VAL A 28 -4.55 10.92 -2.67
CA VAL A 28 -5.04 12.24 -3.11
C VAL A 28 -5.70 12.99 -1.95
N LEU A 29 -6.56 12.32 -1.17
CA LEU A 29 -7.34 12.96 -0.11
C LEU A 29 -6.53 13.27 1.16
N ASN A 30 -5.55 12.44 1.48
CA ASN A 30 -4.71 12.50 2.67
C ASN A 30 -3.22 12.39 2.29
N GLN A 31 -2.83 13.20 1.29
CA GLN A 31 -1.49 13.19 0.69
C GLN A 31 -0.34 13.35 1.70
N GLN A 32 -0.55 14.10 2.77
CA GLN A 32 0.43 14.29 3.84
C GLN A 32 0.73 13.03 4.66
N SER A 33 -0.14 12.03 4.60
CA SER A 33 -0.02 10.79 5.40
C SER A 33 0.43 9.60 4.58
N MET A 34 -0.03 9.47 3.34
CA MET A 34 0.37 8.41 2.44
C MET A 34 0.30 8.85 0.98
N GLY A 35 1.02 8.14 0.13
CA GLY A 35 1.04 8.40 -1.31
C GLY A 35 2.13 7.59 -1.98
N LEU A 36 2.30 7.81 -3.28
CA LEU A 36 3.26 7.08 -4.11
C LEU A 36 4.72 7.36 -3.76
N GLY A 37 5.01 8.50 -3.11
CA GLY A 37 6.37 8.87 -2.72
C GLY A 37 6.87 8.22 -1.44
N GLY A 38 6.02 7.45 -0.74
CA GLY A 38 6.39 6.72 0.47
C GLY A 38 6.45 5.20 0.22
N GLY A 39 6.25 4.45 1.29
CA GLY A 39 6.22 2.99 1.29
C GLY A 39 5.01 2.41 2.02
N PHE A 40 4.82 1.10 1.89
CA PHE A 40 3.73 0.39 2.57
C PHE A 40 4.10 -1.05 2.91
N PHE A 41 3.31 -1.63 3.81
CA PHE A 41 3.30 -3.05 4.11
C PHE A 41 1.88 -3.57 3.83
N MET A 42 1.76 -4.63 3.04
CA MET A 42 0.46 -5.24 2.75
C MET A 42 0.50 -6.73 3.06
N THR A 43 -0.29 -7.15 4.03
CA THR A 43 -0.49 -8.57 4.33
C THR A 43 -1.73 -9.09 3.64
N VAL A 44 -1.57 -10.09 2.78
CA VAL A 44 -2.63 -10.73 2.00
C VAL A 44 -2.73 -12.19 2.42
N TYR A 45 -3.92 -12.59 2.86
CA TYR A 45 -4.22 -14.00 3.13
C TYR A 45 -4.88 -14.64 1.93
N ILE A 46 -4.27 -15.69 1.38
CA ILE A 46 -4.83 -16.46 0.27
C ILE A 46 -5.44 -17.73 0.85
N LYS A 47 -6.77 -17.73 0.95
CA LYS A 47 -7.54 -18.84 1.54
C LYS A 47 -7.28 -20.19 0.85
N ALA A 48 -7.14 -20.21 -0.47
CA ALA A 48 -6.89 -21.42 -1.24
C ALA A 48 -5.56 -22.12 -0.86
N GLU A 49 -4.62 -21.35 -0.32
CA GLU A 49 -3.29 -21.83 0.08
C GLU A 49 -3.14 -21.92 1.59
N GLU A 50 -4.13 -21.44 2.34
CA GLU A 50 -4.11 -21.26 3.79
C GLU A 50 -2.88 -20.49 4.31
N LYS A 51 -2.36 -19.57 3.49
CA LYS A 51 -1.12 -18.83 3.76
C LYS A 51 -1.34 -17.32 3.71
N ALA A 52 -0.58 -16.64 4.56
CA ALA A 52 -0.42 -15.20 4.52
C ALA A 52 0.89 -14.83 3.83
N TYR A 53 0.81 -13.82 2.96
CA TYR A 53 1.93 -13.22 2.27
C TYR A 53 2.04 -11.76 2.67
N THR A 54 3.25 -11.27 2.88
CA THR A 54 3.48 -9.85 3.16
C THR A 54 4.28 -9.23 2.04
N VAL A 55 3.71 -8.23 1.39
CA VAL A 55 4.41 -7.34 0.47
C VAL A 55 5.05 -6.23 1.29
N ILE A 56 6.38 -6.22 1.33
CA ILE A 56 7.18 -5.17 1.99
C ILE A 56 7.69 -4.22 0.91
N ALA A 57 7.06 -3.06 0.81
CA ALA A 57 7.45 -1.98 -0.10
C ALA A 57 7.89 -0.76 0.72
N ARG A 58 8.75 -0.99 1.72
CA ARG A 58 9.33 0.07 2.53
C ARG A 58 10.40 0.80 1.73
N GLU A 59 10.48 2.10 1.94
CA GLU A 59 11.54 2.93 1.39
C GLU A 59 12.90 2.42 1.85
N THR A 60 13.90 2.54 0.98
CA THR A 60 15.28 2.16 1.29
C THR A 60 16.15 3.40 1.19
N ALA A 61 17.09 3.55 2.12
CA ALA A 61 18.08 4.61 2.05
C ALA A 61 18.84 4.51 0.71
N PRO A 62 19.11 5.64 0.03
CA PRO A 62 19.85 5.60 -1.23
C PRO A 62 21.27 5.08 -1.00
N ALA A 63 21.89 4.51 -2.04
CA ALA A 63 23.23 3.91 -1.95
C ALA A 63 24.34 4.90 -1.51
N ALA A 64 24.11 6.20 -1.68
CA ALA A 64 25.04 7.26 -1.26
C ALA A 64 24.85 7.71 0.21
N ALA A 65 23.86 7.20 0.93
CA ALA A 65 23.64 7.55 2.32
C ALA A 65 24.79 7.03 3.22
N THR A 66 25.35 7.91 4.04
CA THR A 66 26.30 7.56 5.11
C THR A 66 25.59 7.52 6.48
N TYR A 67 26.26 7.01 7.50
CA TYR A 67 25.67 6.89 8.84
C TYR A 67 25.41 8.25 9.50
N ASP A 68 26.22 9.26 9.17
CA ASP A 68 26.27 10.58 9.80
C ASP A 68 25.54 11.69 9.01
N ILE A 69 24.80 11.35 7.95
CA ILE A 69 24.13 12.35 7.08
C ILE A 69 23.13 13.27 7.79
N ALA A 70 22.67 12.90 8.98
CA ALA A 70 21.67 13.63 9.77
C ALA A 70 22.22 14.17 11.10
N GLY A 71 23.53 14.00 11.35
CA GLY A 71 24.23 14.58 12.51
C GLY A 71 24.75 15.97 12.21
#